data_AF-A0A0G1FVC1-F1
#
_entry.id   AF-A0A0G1FVC1-F1
#
_cell.length_a   1.000
_cell.length_b   1.000
_cell.length_c   1.000
_cell.angle_alpha   90.00
_cell.angle_beta   90.00
_cell.angle_gamma   90.00
#
_symmetry.space_group_name_H-M   'P 1'
#
loop_
_entity.id
_entity.type
_entity.pdbx_description
1 polymer ?
#
loop_
_entity_poly.entity_id
_entity_poly.type
_entity_poly.pdbx_seq_one_letter_code
_entity_poly.pdbx_strand_id
1 'polypeptide(L)'
;MDINKVTSALDIWDLLKWLFGLVIFVVGFIIIFWRAIKVFFRLGRNLGRKVFIFCPSGGKRDDGSGKDMKRELGVLKSSGFFDVSNGIITDFHSIEPKDIEGAGIIVLGYRKGMDDFDEFMDMVKKANRPLVVYTFELGYSLDEEHRAKLKDYKWYALSSMPLRLVGDLFAIMASYKYDKE
;
A
#
# COMPACT_ATOMS: atom_id res chain seq x y z
N MET A 1 39.05 54.25 -25.89
CA MET A 1 38.14 53.23 -25.36
C MET A 1 38.09 53.43 -23.86
N ASP A 2 36.89 53.68 -23.31
CA ASP A 2 36.70 54.09 -21.91
C ASP A 2 36.81 52.86 -20.99
N ILE A 3 37.96 52.67 -20.34
CA ILE A 3 38.24 51.47 -19.52
C ILE A 3 37.16 51.25 -18.45
N ASN A 4 36.66 52.34 -17.86
CA ASN A 4 35.60 52.31 -16.86
C ASN A 4 34.25 51.79 -17.39
N LYS A 5 33.94 52.03 -18.68
CA LYS A 5 32.72 51.49 -19.30
C LYS A 5 32.82 50.00 -19.57
N VAL A 6 34.03 49.51 -19.85
CA VAL A 6 34.30 48.08 -20.08
C VAL A 6 34.22 47.29 -18.77
N THR A 7 34.78 47.82 -17.67
CA THR A 7 34.70 47.18 -16.35
C THR A 7 33.26 47.15 -15.82
N SER A 8 32.51 48.26 -15.91
CA SER A 8 31.10 48.26 -15.48
C SER A 8 30.22 47.33 -16.32
N ALA A 9 30.50 47.17 -17.62
CA ALA A 9 29.78 46.23 -18.48
C ALA A 9 30.06 44.75 -18.10
N LEU A 10 31.30 44.43 -17.73
CA LEU A 10 31.67 43.10 -17.23
C LEU A 10 30.98 42.79 -15.90
N ASP A 11 30.98 43.73 -14.95
CA ASP A 11 30.30 43.57 -13.65
C ASP A 11 28.79 43.35 -13.80
N ILE A 12 28.14 44.10 -14.71
CA ILE A 12 26.71 43.92 -15.03
C ILE A 12 26.47 42.55 -15.65
N TRP A 13 27.37 42.08 -16.51
CA TRP A 13 27.21 40.78 -17.18
C TRP A 13 27.37 39.61 -16.20
N ASP A 14 28.30 39.71 -15.24
CA ASP A 14 28.46 38.72 -14.18
C ASP A 14 27.30 38.72 -13.18
N LEU A 15 26.76 39.89 -12.85
CA LEU A 15 25.53 40.01 -12.06
C LEU A 15 24.32 39.35 -12.75
N LEU A 16 24.17 39.56 -14.07
CA LEU A 16 23.10 38.95 -14.88
C LEU A 16 23.22 37.41 -14.92
N LYS A 17 24.43 36.86 -15.07
CA LYS A 17 24.63 35.41 -15.01
C LYS A 17 24.25 34.83 -13.65
N TRP A 18 24.64 35.50 -12.57
CA TRP A 18 24.34 35.04 -11.21
C TRP A 18 22.84 35.05 -10.96
N LEU A 19 22.13 36.11 -11.37
CA LEU A 19 20.68 36.20 -11.32
C LEU A 19 20.01 35.09 -12.14
N PHE A 20 20.48 34.84 -13.35
CA PHE A 20 19.92 33.79 -14.20
C PHE A 20 20.15 32.38 -13.61
N GLY A 21 21.36 32.12 -13.08
CA GLY A 21 21.68 30.88 -12.37
C GLY A 21 20.80 30.66 -11.14
N LEU A 22 20.56 31.72 -10.37
CA LEU A 22 19.67 31.69 -9.21
C LEU A 22 18.22 31.40 -9.62
N VAL A 23 17.72 32.02 -10.68
CA VAL A 23 16.37 31.74 -11.19
C VAL A 23 16.23 30.28 -11.61
N ILE A 24 17.20 29.73 -12.36
CA ILE A 24 17.18 28.31 -12.76
C ILE A 24 17.17 27.40 -11.52
N PHE A 25 18.02 27.69 -10.53
CA PHE A 25 18.10 26.91 -9.30
C PHE A 25 16.77 26.92 -8.53
N VAL A 26 16.17 28.10 -8.37
CA VAL A 26 14.89 28.27 -7.66
C VAL A 26 13.76 27.57 -8.41
N VAL A 27 13.67 27.75 -9.73
CA VAL A 27 12.63 27.09 -10.55
C VAL A 27 12.80 25.57 -10.52
N GLY A 28 14.04 25.07 -10.67
CA GLY A 28 14.34 23.64 -10.56
C GLY A 28 13.97 23.07 -9.20
N PHE A 29 14.32 23.77 -8.12
CA PHE A 29 13.95 23.40 -6.76
C PHE A 29 12.44 23.35 -6.57
N ILE A 30 11.71 24.38 -7.03
CA ILE A 30 10.24 24.44 -6.94
C ILE A 30 9.62 23.24 -7.66
N ILE A 31 10.06 22.91 -8.88
CA ILE A 31 9.49 21.78 -9.64
C ILE A 31 9.70 20.45 -8.91
N ILE A 32 10.91 20.19 -8.41
CA ILE A 32 11.24 18.95 -7.67
C ILE A 32 10.46 18.89 -6.36
N PHE A 33 10.42 20.01 -5.62
CA PHE A 33 9.72 20.13 -4.35
C PHE A 33 8.21 19.87 -4.51
N TRP A 34 7.58 20.47 -5.52
CA TRP A 34 6.16 20.22 -5.83
C TRP A 34 5.88 18.77 -6.22
N ARG A 35 6.77 18.14 -7.00
CA ARG A 35 6.63 16.70 -7.32
C ARG A 35 6.74 15.84 -6.06
N ALA A 36 7.71 16.12 -5.18
CA ALA A 36 7.88 15.40 -3.93
C ALA A 36 6.63 15.55 -3.05
N ILE A 37 6.14 16.77 -2.85
CA ILE A 37 4.91 17.05 -2.10
C ILE A 37 3.73 16.23 -2.63
N LYS A 38 3.49 16.23 -3.94
CA LYS A 38 2.40 15.45 -4.54
C LYS A 38 2.51 13.96 -4.21
N VAL A 39 3.72 13.40 -4.26
CA VAL A 39 3.96 11.99 -3.90
C VAL A 39 3.68 11.75 -2.42
N PHE A 40 4.14 12.62 -1.52
CA PHE A 40 3.88 12.50 -0.08
C PHE A 40 2.39 12.62 0.25
N PHE A 41 1.67 13.57 -0.34
CA PHE A 41 0.22 13.70 -0.16
C PHE A 41 -0.53 12.47 -0.67
N ARG A 42 -0.15 11.93 -1.84
CA ARG A 42 -0.74 10.69 -2.35
C ARG A 42 -0.47 9.51 -1.42
N LEU A 43 0.76 9.38 -0.93
CA LEU A 43 1.13 8.33 0.02
C LEU A 43 0.30 8.43 1.30
N GLY A 44 0.22 9.60 1.92
CA GLY A 44 -0.57 9.81 3.14
C GLY A 44 -2.06 9.50 2.93
N ARG A 45 -2.65 9.94 1.82
CA ARG A 45 -4.04 9.64 1.47
C ARG A 45 -4.27 8.15 1.22
N ASN A 46 -3.32 7.46 0.60
CA ASN A 46 -3.42 6.03 0.37
C ASN A 46 -3.29 5.24 1.67
N LEU A 47 -2.32 5.59 2.53
CA LEU A 47 -2.12 4.99 3.86
C LEU A 47 -3.32 5.16 4.78
N GLY A 48 -4.03 6.30 4.68
CA GLY A 48 -5.28 6.53 5.39
C GLY A 48 -6.48 5.72 4.88
N ARG A 49 -6.34 4.90 3.82
CA ARG A 49 -7.43 4.03 3.36
C ARG A 49 -7.60 2.82 4.28
N LYS A 50 -8.85 2.34 4.35
CA LYS A 50 -9.23 1.19 5.17
C LYS A 50 -8.52 -0.09 4.73
N VAL A 51 -7.96 -0.80 5.70
CA VAL A 51 -7.49 -2.18 5.55
C VAL A 51 -8.63 -3.09 5.97
N PHE A 52 -9.17 -3.83 5.02
CA PHE A 52 -10.22 -4.81 5.26
C PHE A 52 -9.59 -6.17 5.55
N ILE A 53 -9.94 -6.79 6.68
CA ILE A 53 -9.34 -8.05 7.12
C ILE A 53 -10.45 -9.10 7.28
N PHE A 54 -10.43 -10.11 6.43
CA PHE A 54 -11.26 -11.30 6.56
C PHE A 54 -10.39 -12.48 6.97
N CYS A 55 -10.73 -13.12 8.08
CA CYS A 55 -10.04 -14.30 8.58
C CYS A 55 -11.09 -15.24 9.16
N PRO A 56 -11.60 -16.21 8.40
CA PRO A 56 -12.60 -17.14 8.87
C PRO A 56 -12.10 -17.89 10.10
N SER A 57 -12.99 -18.09 11.07
CA SER A 57 -12.63 -18.75 12.33
C SER A 57 -12.23 -20.21 12.11
N GLY A 58 -11.10 -20.59 12.71
CA GLY A 58 -10.63 -21.98 12.81
C GLY A 58 -9.25 -22.21 12.19
N GLY A 59 -8.75 -23.44 12.35
CA GLY A 59 -7.34 -23.77 12.06
C GLY A 59 -6.42 -23.46 13.23
N LYS A 60 -5.37 -24.27 13.38
CA LYS A 60 -4.31 -24.08 14.38
C LYS A 60 -3.01 -23.69 13.68
N ARG A 61 -2.27 -22.76 14.28
CA ARG A 61 -0.86 -22.49 13.95
C ARG A 61 0.00 -23.65 14.46
N ASP A 62 1.24 -23.73 14.00
CA ASP A 62 2.23 -24.74 14.44
C ASP A 62 2.46 -24.73 15.96
N ASP A 63 2.30 -23.58 16.62
CA ASP A 63 2.43 -23.43 18.07
C ASP A 63 1.17 -23.86 18.86
N GLY A 64 0.16 -24.41 18.18
CA GLY A 64 -1.10 -24.86 18.77
C GLY A 64 -2.11 -23.73 19.05
N SER A 65 -1.74 -22.47 18.83
CA SER A 65 -2.66 -21.34 18.91
C SER A 65 -3.63 -21.31 17.73
N GLY A 66 -4.77 -20.64 17.87
CA GLY A 66 -5.70 -20.46 16.75
C GLY A 66 -5.08 -19.61 15.65
N LYS A 67 -5.42 -19.88 14.38
CA LYS A 67 -5.16 -18.94 13.26
C LYS A 67 -6.11 -17.74 13.35
N ASP A 68 -5.96 -16.95 14.42
CA ASP A 68 -6.65 -15.68 14.57
C ASP A 68 -5.64 -14.53 14.37
N MET A 69 -5.93 -13.59 13.47
CA MET A 69 -5.01 -12.50 13.13
C MET A 69 -4.90 -11.44 14.25
N LYS A 70 -5.21 -11.78 15.51
CA LYS A 70 -5.32 -10.82 16.62
C LYS A 70 -3.99 -10.13 16.91
N ARG A 71 -2.90 -10.90 16.88
CA ARG A 71 -1.54 -10.37 17.09
C ARG A 71 -1.16 -9.41 15.97
N GLU A 72 -1.43 -9.79 14.74
CA GLU A 72 -1.16 -9.02 13.53
C GLU A 72 -1.98 -7.73 13.53
N LEU A 73 -3.27 -7.80 13.89
CA LEU A 73 -4.14 -6.64 14.06
C LEU A 73 -3.59 -5.69 15.13
N GLY A 74 -3.09 -6.22 16.25
CA GLY A 74 -2.43 -5.43 17.30
C GLY A 74 -1.24 -4.64 16.75
N VAL A 75 -0.39 -5.29 15.97
CA VAL A 75 0.76 -4.63 15.31
C VAL A 75 0.28 -3.55 14.33
N LEU A 76 -0.71 -3.86 13.49
CA LEU A 76 -1.26 -2.89 12.52
C LEU A 76 -1.85 -1.66 13.21
N LYS A 77 -2.62 -1.86 14.28
CA LYS A 77 -3.16 -0.77 15.11
C LYS A 77 -2.05 0.07 15.75
N SER A 78 -1.04 -0.58 16.32
CA SER A 78 0.06 0.11 17.00
C SER A 78 0.96 0.91 16.05
N SER A 79 1.01 0.53 14.78
CA SER A 79 1.85 1.20 13.78
C SER A 79 1.41 2.63 13.46
N GLY A 80 0.13 2.95 13.64
CA GLY A 80 -0.44 4.27 13.31
C GLY A 80 -0.53 4.60 11.82
N PHE A 81 -0.06 3.71 10.93
CA PHE A 81 -0.05 3.94 9.48
C PHE A 81 -1.30 3.46 8.76
N PHE A 82 -2.09 2.58 9.36
CA PHE A 82 -3.19 1.87 8.70
C PHE A 82 -4.52 2.08 9.43
N ASP A 83 -5.60 2.31 8.67
CA ASP A 83 -6.96 2.30 9.21
C ASP A 83 -7.50 0.86 9.25
N VAL A 84 -7.42 0.23 10.41
CA VAL A 84 -7.94 -1.12 10.73
C VAL A 84 -9.11 -1.06 11.73
N SER A 85 -9.89 0.03 11.68
CA SER A 85 -10.97 0.32 12.65
C SER A 85 -12.05 -0.76 12.73
N ASN A 86 -12.36 -1.43 11.61
CA ASN A 86 -13.37 -2.50 11.56
C ASN A 86 -12.92 -3.82 12.21
N GLY A 87 -11.65 -3.96 12.58
CA GLY A 87 -11.14 -5.20 13.17
C GLY A 87 -11.05 -6.36 12.18
N ILE A 88 -11.10 -7.59 12.72
CA ILE A 88 -11.07 -8.83 11.94
C ILE A 88 -12.50 -9.32 11.78
N ILE A 89 -12.92 -9.52 10.53
CA ILE A 89 -14.20 -10.16 10.21
C ILE A 89 -13.96 -11.67 10.11
N THR A 90 -14.76 -12.45 10.83
CA THR A 90 -14.62 -13.91 10.91
C THR A 90 -15.75 -14.66 10.21
N ASP A 91 -16.85 -13.98 9.91
CA ASP A 91 -18.03 -14.54 9.24
C ASP A 91 -18.14 -13.97 7.83
N PHE A 92 -18.08 -14.84 6.82
CA PHE A 92 -18.19 -14.44 5.42
C PHE A 92 -19.53 -13.78 5.09
N HIS A 93 -20.64 -14.26 5.68
CA HIS A 93 -21.97 -13.73 5.40
C HIS A 93 -22.20 -12.32 5.97
N SER A 94 -21.32 -11.87 6.87
CA SER A 94 -21.32 -10.50 7.39
C SER A 94 -20.64 -9.49 6.47
N ILE A 95 -19.98 -9.95 5.39
CA ILE A 95 -19.24 -9.10 4.47
C ILE A 95 -20.19 -8.50 3.44
N GLU A 96 -20.35 -7.18 3.46
CA GLU A 96 -21.08 -6.48 2.40
C GLU A 96 -20.14 -6.09 1.25
N PRO A 97 -20.60 -6.09 -0.02
CA PRO A 97 -19.78 -5.66 -1.16
C PRO A 97 -19.17 -4.27 -0.99
N LYS A 98 -19.89 -3.35 -0.33
CA LYS A 98 -19.43 -1.98 -0.04
C LYS A 98 -18.16 -1.93 0.82
N ASP A 99 -17.96 -2.92 1.69
CA ASP A 99 -16.80 -2.96 2.58
C ASP A 99 -15.53 -3.32 1.81
N ILE A 100 -15.66 -4.26 0.86
CA ILE A 100 -14.59 -4.64 -0.06
C ILE A 100 -14.32 -3.52 -1.06
N GLU A 101 -15.35 -2.91 -1.65
CA GLU A 101 -15.20 -1.81 -2.60
C GLU A 101 -14.56 -0.56 -1.97
N GLY A 102 -14.88 -0.26 -0.71
CA GLY A 102 -14.30 0.86 0.03
C GLY A 102 -12.88 0.63 0.56
N ALA A 103 -12.39 -0.61 0.53
CA ALA A 103 -11.08 -0.95 1.06
C ALA A 103 -9.94 -0.40 0.20
N GLY A 104 -8.89 0.10 0.85
CA GLY A 104 -7.60 0.33 0.22
C GLY A 104 -6.87 -0.98 -0.04
N ILE A 105 -6.95 -1.92 0.89
CA ILE A 105 -6.32 -3.23 0.72
C ILE A 105 -7.07 -4.26 1.52
N ILE A 106 -7.07 -5.47 1.00
CA ILE A 106 -7.80 -6.60 1.55
C ILE A 106 -6.76 -7.60 2.05
N VAL A 107 -6.97 -8.11 3.26
CA VAL A 107 -6.15 -9.15 3.87
C VAL A 107 -7.04 -10.36 4.11
N LEU A 108 -6.64 -11.49 3.56
CA LEU A 108 -7.26 -12.79 3.77
C LEU A 108 -6.40 -13.62 4.70
N GLY A 109 -6.86 -13.89 5.91
CA GLY A 109 -6.31 -14.92 6.78
C GLY A 109 -6.65 -16.30 6.20
N TYR A 110 -5.71 -16.92 5.51
CA TYR A 110 -5.94 -18.17 4.82
C TYR A 110 -5.82 -19.36 5.75
N ARG A 111 -6.83 -20.25 5.65
CA ARG A 111 -6.83 -21.58 6.23
C ARG A 111 -7.00 -22.59 5.09
N LYS A 112 -6.21 -23.67 5.14
CA LYS A 112 -6.34 -24.80 4.23
C LYS A 112 -7.75 -25.41 4.31
N GLY A 113 -8.38 -25.63 3.15
CA GLY A 113 -9.76 -26.12 3.06
C GLY A 113 -10.81 -25.14 3.60
N MET A 114 -10.63 -23.83 3.42
CA MET A 114 -11.70 -22.87 3.69
C MET A 114 -12.72 -22.90 2.53
N ASP A 115 -14.00 -23.02 2.87
CA ASP A 115 -15.07 -23.17 1.88
C ASP A 115 -15.40 -21.84 1.18
N ASP A 116 -15.25 -20.71 1.89
CA ASP A 116 -15.60 -19.37 1.38
C ASP A 116 -14.54 -18.76 0.44
N PHE A 117 -13.48 -19.49 0.10
CA PHE A 117 -12.35 -18.93 -0.67
C PHE A 117 -12.78 -18.40 -2.03
N ASP A 118 -13.60 -19.18 -2.72
CA ASP A 118 -14.00 -18.91 -4.09
C ASP A 118 -14.88 -17.67 -4.19
N GLU A 119 -15.93 -17.61 -3.37
CA GLU A 119 -16.84 -16.49 -3.32
C GLU A 119 -16.11 -15.20 -2.88
N PHE A 120 -15.22 -15.31 -1.89
CA PHE A 120 -14.40 -14.18 -1.46
C PHE A 120 -13.48 -13.68 -2.58
N MET A 121 -12.81 -14.58 -3.30
CA MET A 121 -11.95 -14.22 -4.42
C MET A 121 -12.72 -13.51 -5.54
N ASP A 122 -13.95 -13.93 -5.83
CA ASP A 122 -14.80 -13.30 -6.84
C ASP A 122 -15.21 -11.88 -6.44
N MET A 123 -15.55 -11.67 -5.16
CA MET A 123 -15.83 -10.32 -4.64
C MET A 123 -14.61 -9.40 -4.77
N VAL A 124 -13.42 -9.88 -4.40
CA VAL A 124 -12.16 -9.13 -4.50
C VAL A 124 -11.82 -8.78 -5.95
N LYS A 125 -11.95 -9.76 -6.86
CA LYS A 125 -11.73 -9.58 -8.30
C LYS A 125 -12.67 -8.53 -8.87
N LYS A 126 -13.96 -8.59 -8.51
CA LYS A 126 -14.99 -7.62 -8.94
C LYS A 126 -14.68 -6.21 -8.45
N ALA A 127 -14.29 -6.06 -7.19
CA ALA A 127 -13.90 -4.77 -6.61
C ALA A 127 -12.56 -4.24 -7.14
N ASN A 128 -11.75 -5.10 -7.76
CA ASN A 128 -10.41 -4.80 -8.27
C ASN A 128 -9.56 -4.08 -7.20
N ARG A 129 -9.52 -4.66 -5.99
CA ARG A 129 -8.75 -4.17 -4.84
C ARG A 129 -7.57 -5.10 -4.51
N PRO A 130 -6.40 -4.54 -4.15
CA PRO A 130 -5.26 -5.37 -3.80
C PRO A 130 -5.55 -6.34 -2.67
N LEU A 131 -5.02 -7.55 -2.78
CA LEU A 131 -5.23 -8.66 -1.86
C LEU A 131 -3.90 -9.13 -1.27
N VAL A 132 -3.84 -9.32 0.03
CA VAL A 132 -2.76 -10.05 0.70
C VAL A 132 -3.33 -11.31 1.29
N VAL A 133 -2.84 -12.47 0.86
CA VAL A 133 -3.21 -13.76 1.43
C VAL A 133 -2.18 -14.13 2.49
N TYR A 134 -2.62 -14.15 3.74
CA TYR A 134 -1.82 -14.42 4.91
C TYR A 134 -1.94 -15.90 5.31
N THR A 135 -0.88 -16.70 5.11
CA THR A 135 -0.93 -18.16 5.30
C THR A 135 -0.53 -18.65 6.68
N PHE A 136 -0.14 -17.74 7.59
CA PHE A 136 0.32 -18.00 8.97
C PHE A 136 1.61 -18.83 9.13
N GLU A 137 2.06 -19.55 8.09
CA GLU A 137 3.17 -20.51 8.14
C GLU A 137 4.15 -20.35 6.97
N LEU A 138 5.42 -20.68 7.25
CA LEU A 138 6.51 -20.72 6.28
C LEU A 138 6.29 -21.86 5.28
N GLY A 139 5.99 -21.51 4.03
CA GLY A 139 5.75 -22.51 2.96
C GLY A 139 4.56 -22.20 2.07
N TYR A 140 3.77 -21.17 2.37
CA TYR A 140 2.60 -20.76 1.57
C TYR A 140 1.71 -21.94 1.18
N SER A 141 1.30 -22.73 2.17
CA SER A 141 0.54 -23.97 1.99
C SER A 141 -0.91 -23.69 1.55
N LEU A 142 -1.07 -23.20 0.33
CA LEU A 142 -2.33 -23.06 -0.37
C LEU A 142 -2.70 -24.40 -1.01
N ASP A 143 -3.98 -24.72 -0.98
CA ASP A 143 -4.52 -25.79 -1.82
C ASP A 143 -4.27 -25.46 -3.30
N GLU A 144 -3.99 -26.48 -4.12
CA GLU A 144 -3.63 -26.27 -5.53
C GLU A 144 -4.75 -25.54 -6.30
N GLU A 145 -6.01 -25.86 -6.00
CA GLU A 145 -7.18 -25.22 -6.58
C GLU A 145 -7.25 -23.72 -6.23
N HIS A 146 -7.07 -23.39 -4.95
CA HIS A 146 -7.04 -21.99 -4.48
C HIS A 146 -5.85 -21.23 -5.06
N ARG A 147 -4.69 -21.89 -5.20
CA ARG A 147 -3.50 -21.32 -5.81
C ARG A 147 -3.73 -21.00 -7.29
N ALA A 148 -4.42 -21.86 -8.03
CA ALA A 148 -4.76 -21.62 -9.43
C ALA A 148 -5.64 -20.36 -9.57
N LYS A 149 -6.70 -20.25 -8.76
CA LYS A 149 -7.60 -19.09 -8.79
C LYS A 149 -6.93 -17.77 -8.40
N LEU A 150 -5.95 -17.83 -7.50
CA LEU A 150 -5.18 -16.67 -7.07
C LEU A 150 -4.22 -16.19 -8.17
N LYS A 151 -3.60 -17.10 -8.92
CA LYS A 151 -2.69 -16.74 -10.03
C LYS A 151 -3.37 -15.93 -11.13
N ASP A 152 -4.67 -16.13 -11.34
CA ASP A 152 -5.45 -15.36 -12.31
C ASP A 152 -5.71 -13.92 -11.87
N TYR A 153 -5.45 -13.59 -10.60
CA TYR A 153 -5.57 -12.24 -10.10
C TYR A 153 -4.24 -11.51 -10.21
N LYS A 154 -4.25 -10.27 -10.72
CA LYS A 154 -3.00 -9.49 -10.92
C LYS A 154 -2.50 -8.76 -9.67
N TRP A 155 -3.38 -8.49 -8.71
CA TRP A 155 -3.08 -7.64 -7.55
C TRP A 155 -3.11 -8.45 -6.26
N TYR A 156 -2.35 -9.55 -6.19
CA TYR A 156 -2.17 -10.31 -4.96
C TYR A 156 -0.73 -10.32 -4.48
N ALA A 157 -0.58 -10.46 -3.17
CA ALA A 157 0.67 -10.84 -2.52
C ALA A 157 0.42 -12.00 -1.56
N LEU A 158 1.42 -12.87 -1.43
CA LEU A 158 1.43 -13.94 -0.44
C LEU A 158 2.32 -13.53 0.72
N SER A 159 1.80 -13.66 1.94
CA SER A 159 2.56 -13.36 3.15
C SER A 159 2.38 -14.48 4.18
N SER A 160 3.47 -14.86 4.84
CA SER A 160 3.46 -15.93 5.85
C SER A 160 3.87 -15.43 7.23
N MET A 161 4.55 -14.28 7.29
CA MET A 161 5.11 -13.72 8.51
C MET A 161 4.44 -12.40 8.90
N PRO A 162 4.16 -12.16 10.19
CA PRO A 162 3.52 -10.93 10.65
C PRO A 162 4.26 -9.66 10.21
N LEU A 163 5.59 -9.66 10.33
CA LEU A 163 6.41 -8.51 9.95
C LEU A 163 6.37 -8.26 8.43
N ARG A 164 6.35 -9.35 7.64
CA ARG A 164 6.24 -9.27 6.19
C ARG A 164 4.87 -8.75 5.77
N LEU A 165 3.80 -9.15 6.45
CA LEU A 165 2.45 -8.63 6.22
C LEU A 165 2.41 -7.10 6.33
N VAL A 166 3.02 -6.52 7.37
CA VAL A 166 3.11 -5.06 7.53
C VAL A 166 3.86 -4.40 6.37
N GLY A 167 4.98 -4.98 5.96
CA GLY A 167 5.77 -4.48 4.82
C GLY A 167 5.02 -4.58 3.49
N ASP A 168 4.34 -5.70 3.24
CA ASP A 168 3.54 -5.94 2.04
C ASP A 168 2.37 -4.96 1.97
N LEU A 169 1.65 -4.76 3.09
CA LEU A 169 0.57 -3.77 3.20
C LEU A 169 1.06 -2.36 2.87
N PHE A 170 2.17 -1.94 3.47
CA PHE A 170 2.76 -0.63 3.20
C PHE A 170 3.16 -0.47 1.73
N ALA A 171 3.88 -1.45 1.17
CA ALA A 171 4.37 -1.40 -0.20
C ALA A 171 3.22 -1.33 -1.21
N ILE A 172 2.16 -2.10 -1.00
CA ILE A 172 0.99 -2.10 -1.87
C ILE A 172 0.25 -0.77 -1.75
N MET A 173 -0.05 -0.29 -0.54
CA MET A 173 -0.76 0.98 -0.37
C MET A 173 0.05 2.18 -0.90
N ALA A 174 1.37 2.14 -0.78
CA ALA A 174 2.26 3.17 -1.33
C ALA A 174 2.31 3.18 -2.86
N SER A 175 2.23 2.02 -3.51
CA SER A 175 2.41 1.87 -4.96
C SER A 175 1.11 1.82 -5.76
N TYR A 176 0.01 1.35 -5.15
CA TYR A 176 -1.25 1.15 -5.83
C TYR A 176 -1.92 2.49 -6.18
N LYS A 177 -2.30 2.63 -7.45
CA LYS A 177 -3.03 3.79 -7.95
C LYS A 177 -4.53 3.55 -7.77
N TYR A 178 -5.07 4.06 -6.66
CA TYR A 178 -6.49 3.93 -6.34
C TYR A 178 -7.40 4.81 -7.17
N ASP A 179 -6.91 5.98 -7.56
CA ASP A 179 -7.65 6.91 -8.40
C ASP A 179 -7.11 6.78 -9.83
N LYS A 180 -8.02 6.67 -10.79
CA LYS A 180 -7.69 6.85 -12.20
C LYS A 180 -7.49 8.36 -12.39
N GLU A 181 -6.24 8.81 -12.45
CA GLU A 181 -5.91 10.11 -13.05
C GLU A 181 -6.27 10.11 -14.53
#